data_AF-A0A399F6D0-F1
#
_entry.id   AF-A0A399F6D0-F1
#
_cell.length_a   1.000
_cell.length_b   1.000
_cell.length_c   1.000
_cell.angle_alpha   90.00
_cell.angle_beta   90.00
_cell.angle_gamma   90.00
#
_symmetry.space_group_name_H-M   'P 1'
#
loop_
_entity.id
_entity.type
_entity.pdbx_description
1 polymer ?
#
loop_
_entity_poly.entity_id
_entity_poly.type
_entity_poly.pdbx_seq_one_letter_code
_entity_poly.pdbx_strand_id
1 'polypeptide(L)' 'MNASDLIENNELLGRWFYYQGRDCVVRAVSAVRAEHGRAGYEVGTWALEVDGVMVERVYGTLEAATRRLIEKI' A
#
# COMPACT_ATOMS: atom_id res chain seq x y z
N MET A 1 4.37 13.69 4.72
CA MET A 1 3.45 12.97 3.82
C MET A 1 2.21 12.64 4.64
N ASN A 2 1.03 13.09 4.23
CA ASN A 2 -0.21 12.63 4.85
C ASN A 2 -0.55 11.29 4.21
N ALA A 3 -0.47 10.22 5.00
CA ALA A 3 -0.86 8.89 4.59
C ALA A 3 -2.05 8.44 5.44
N SER A 4 -3.02 7.81 4.82
CA SER A 4 -4.19 7.23 5.47
C SER A 4 -4.22 5.75 5.15
N ASP A 5 -4.26 4.93 6.20
CA ASP A 5 -4.42 3.49 6.06
C ASP A 5 -5.86 3.17 5.70
N LEU A 6 -6.03 2.35 4.66
CA LEU A 6 -7.33 1.84 4.23
C LEU A 6 -7.58 0.57 5.03
N ILE A 7 -8.51 0.62 5.98
CA ILE A 7 -8.83 -0.50 6.87
C ILE A 7 -10.33 -0.80 6.75
N GLU A 8 -10.66 -2.05 6.46
CA GLU A 8 -12.05 -2.54 6.39
C GLU A 8 -12.16 -3.85 7.15
N ASN A 9 -13.20 -4.04 7.96
CA ASN A 9 -13.41 -5.27 8.75
C ASN A 9 -12.18 -5.71 9.58
N ASN A 10 -11.39 -4.75 10.07
CA ASN A 10 -10.14 -4.98 10.80
C ASN A 10 -9.01 -5.60 9.96
N GLU A 11 -9.14 -5.55 8.63
CA GLU A 11 -8.13 -5.94 7.65
C GLU A 11 -7.53 -4.71 6.98
N LEU A 12 -6.19 -4.66 6.88
CA LEU A 12 -5.49 -3.62 6.14
C LEU A 12 -5.65 -3.88 4.64
N LEU A 13 -6.45 -3.04 3.98
CA LEU A 13 -6.67 -3.05 2.55
C LEU A 13 -5.60 -2.27 1.77
N GLY A 14 -4.84 -1.40 2.44
CA GLY A 14 -3.85 -0.58 1.75
C GLY A 14 -3.51 0.73 2.45
N ARG A 15 -2.88 1.62 1.70
CA ARG A 15 -2.52 2.97 2.12
C ARG A 15 -2.73 3.94 0.98
N TRP A 16 -3.40 5.04 1.28
CA TRP A 16 -3.54 6.18 0.39
C TRP A 16 -2.67 7.33 0.89
N PHE A 17 -2.02 8.06 -0.01
CA PHE A 17 -1.26 9.25 0.33
C PHE A 17 -1.12 10.20 -0.85
N TYR A 18 -0.90 11.48 -0.56
CA TYR A 18 -0.61 12.50 -1.58
C TYR A 18 0.88 12.80 -1.63
N TYR A 19 1.50 12.68 -2.80
CA TYR A 19 2.94 12.89 -3.00
C TYR A 19 3.24 13.60 -4.31
N GLN A 20 4.06 14.65 -4.26
CA GLN A 20 4.48 15.46 -5.41
C GLN A 20 3.33 15.91 -6.36
N GLY A 21 2.16 16.21 -5.81
CA GLY A 21 1.01 16.65 -6.62
C GLY A 21 0.17 15.51 -7.21
N ARG A 22 0.44 14.26 -6.83
CA ARG A 22 -0.22 13.06 -7.34
C ARG A 22 -0.91 12.26 -6.25
N ASP A 23 -2.01 11.64 -6.64
CA ASP A 23 -2.75 10.71 -5.79
C ASP A 23 -2.09 9.33 -5.82
N CYS A 24 -1.71 8.79 -4.68
CA CYS A 24 -0.97 7.53 -4.59
C CYS A 24 -1.75 6.53 -3.74
N VAL A 25 -1.98 5.34 -4.27
CA VAL A 25 -2.63 4.25 -3.55
C VAL A 25 -1.76 3.01 -3.61
N VAL A 26 -1.56 2.37 -2.46
CA VAL A 26 -0.99 1.03 -2.33
C VAL A 26 -2.11 0.13 -1.86
N ARG A 27 -2.69 -0.69 -2.74
CA ARG A 27 -3.86 -1.51 -2.45
C ARG A 27 -3.50 -2.99 -2.39
N ALA A 28 -4.02 -3.73 -1.42
CA ALA A 28 -3.90 -5.18 -1.37
C ALA A 28 -4.62 -5.82 -2.57
N VAL A 29 -3.92 -6.71 -3.28
CA VAL A 29 -4.48 -7.46 -4.45
C VAL A 29 -5.16 -8.76 -4.01
N SER A 30 -4.76 -9.31 -2.86
CA SER A 30 -5.32 -10.50 -2.23
C SER A 30 -5.36 -10.29 -0.72
N ALA A 31 -6.14 -11.12 -0.02
CA ALA A 31 -6.17 -11.13 1.45
C ALA A 31 -4.73 -11.10 2.02
N VAL A 32 -4.39 -9.99 2.67
CA VAL A 32 -3.08 -9.81 3.28
C VAL A 32 -3.04 -10.74 4.47
N ARG A 33 -2.17 -11.77 4.43
CA ARG A 33 -1.99 -12.62 5.60
C ARG A 33 -1.28 -11.78 6.65
N ALA A 34 -2.06 -11.25 7.59
CA ALA A 34 -1.54 -10.79 8.86
C ALA A 34 -0.99 -12.01 9.60
N GLU A 35 0.27 -12.40 9.33
CA GLU A 35 0.97 -13.25 10.27
C GLU A 35 1.00 -12.50 11.61
N HIS A 36 0.48 -13.14 12.65
CA HIS A 36 0.32 -12.57 13.97
C HIS A 36 1.67 -12.05 14.48
N GLY A 37 1.82 -10.73 14.58
CA GLY A 37 2.92 -10.16 15.36
C GLY A 37 3.33 -8.76 14.95
N ARG A 38 2.53 -7.77 15.35
CA ARG A 38 2.77 -6.30 15.29
C ARG A 38 2.36 -5.63 13.99
N ALA A 39 1.55 -4.58 14.12
CA ALA A 39 1.26 -3.62 13.06
C ALA A 39 2.59 -3.13 12.44
N GLY A 40 2.69 -3.14 11.11
CA GLY A 40 3.88 -2.74 10.36
C GLY A 40 4.63 -3.88 9.63
N TYR A 41 4.21 -5.14 9.79
CA TYR A 41 4.84 -6.30 9.15
C TYR A 41 3.92 -7.05 8.18
N GLU A 42 2.79 -6.45 7.79
CA GLU A 42 1.85 -7.05 6.85
C GLU A 42 2.52 -7.32 5.50
N VAL A 43 2.77 -8.60 5.19
CA VAL A 43 3.33 -9.04 3.92
C VAL A 43 2.20 -9.49 3.00
N GLY A 44 2.19 -8.94 1.79
CA GLY A 44 1.17 -9.26 0.80
C GLY A 44 1.60 -8.85 -0.60
N THR A 45 0.71 -9.11 -1.56
CA THR A 45 0.81 -8.54 -2.90
C THR A 45 0.05 -7.22 -2.93
N TRP A 46 0.78 -6.15 -3.25
CA TRP A 46 0.27 -4.79 -3.32
C TRP A 46 0.24 -4.30 -4.77
N ALA A 47 -0.87 -3.73 -5.19
CA ALA A 47 -1.00 -2.92 -6.39
C ALA A 47 -0.60 -1.49 -6.05
N LEU A 48 0.32 -0.94 -6.82
CA LEU A 48 0.72 0.46 -6.74
C LEU A 48 -0.07 1.23 -7.79
N GLU A 49 -0.79 2.26 -7.38
CA GLU A 49 -1.62 3.09 -8.24
C GLU A 49 -1.21 4.56 -8.09
N VAL A 50 -1.08 5.27 -9.21
CA VAL A 50 -0.82 6.72 -9.26
C VAL A 50 -1.92 7.37 -10.11
N ASP A 51 -2.58 8.38 -9.57
CA ASP A 51 -3.69 9.08 -10.22
C ASP A 51 -4.79 8.11 -10.73
N GLY A 52 -5.03 7.03 -9.97
CA GLY A 52 -6.01 5.99 -10.31
C GLY A 52 -5.54 4.96 -11.35
N VAL A 53 -4.27 5.00 -11.79
CA VAL A 53 -3.70 4.05 -12.75
C VAL A 53 -2.75 3.09 -12.05
N MET A 54 -2.98 1.79 -12.18
CA MET A 54 -2.06 0.76 -11.66
C MET A 54 -0.73 0.79 -12.43
N VAL A 55 0.36 1.10 -11.75
CA VAL A 55 1.70 1.18 -12.33
C VAL A 55 2.52 -0.09 -12.13
N GLU A 56 2.33 -0.80 -11.01
CA GLU A 56 3.10 -2.00 -10.70
C GLU A 56 2.38 -2.88 -9.67
N ARG A 57 2.73 -4.16 -9.62
CA ARG A 57 2.39 -5.05 -8.50
C ARG A 57 3.66 -5.55 -7.83
N VAL A 58 3.70 -5.48 -6.51
CA VAL A 58 4.88 -5.83 -5.71
C VAL A 58 4.49 -6.76 -4.57
N TYR A 59 5.34 -7.75 -4.30
CA TYR A 59 5.21 -8.59 -3.11
C TYR A 59 6.15 -8.07 -2.03
N GLY A 60 5.65 -7.89 -0.81
CA GLY A 60 6.45 -7.41 0.31
C GLY A 60 5.59 -6.75 1.38
N THR A 61 6.22 -5.94 2.23
CA THR A 61 5.50 -5.18 3.26
C THR A 61 4.81 -3.95 2.67
N LEU A 62 3.74 -3.47 3.32
CA LEU A 62 3.08 -2.22 2.94
C LEU A 62 4.07 -1.05 2.87
N GLU A 63 4.99 -0.96 3.82
CA GLU A 63 6.01 0.10 3.85
C GLU A 63 6.98 0.00 2.67
N ALA A 64 7.46 -1.20 2.33
CA ALA A 64 8.32 -1.41 1.17
C ALA A 64 7.60 -1.06 -0.14
N ALA A 65 6.33 -1.46 -0.26
CA ALA A 65 5.48 -1.11 -1.39
C ALA A 65 5.25 0.41 -1.50
N THR A 66 5.01 1.08 -0.37
CA THR A 66 4.87 2.55 -0.29
C THR A 66 6.13 3.27 -0.73
N ARG A 67 7.30 2.87 -0.20
CA ARG A 67 8.59 3.44 -0.60
C ARG A 67 8.83 3.27 -2.11
N ARG A 68 8.53 2.09 -2.64
CA ARG A 68 8.71 1.77 -4.05
C ARG A 68 7.80 2.58 -4.98
N LEU A 69 6.58 2.92 -4.52
CA LEU A 69 5.68 3.83 -5.24
C LEU A 69 6.24 5.26 -5.27
N ILE A 70 6.77 5.73 -4.14
CA ILE A 70 7.43 7.04 -4.04
C ILE A 70 8.64 7.12 -4.98
N GLU A 71 9.46 6.07 -5.08
CA GLU A 71 10.62 6.02 -5.98
C GLU A 71 10.25 6.06 -7.47
N LYS A 72 8.97 5.84 -7.82
CA LYS A 72 8.46 5.86 -9.19
C LYS A 72 7.76 7.17 -9.59
N ILE A 73 7.52 8.06 -8.64
CA ILE A 73 6.85 9.36 -8.84
C ILE A 73 7.91 10.45 -8.91
#